data_AF-A0A4Q4XT08-F1
#
_entry.id   AF-A0A4Q4XT08-F1
#
_cell.length_a   1.000
_cell.length_b   1.000
_cell.length_c   1.000
_cell.angle_alpha   90.00
_cell.angle_beta   90.00
_cell.angle_gamma   90.00
#
_symmetry.space_group_name_H-M   'P 1'
#
loop_
_entity.id
_entity.type
_entity.pdbx_description
1 polymer ?
#
loop_
_entity_poly.entity_id
_entity_poly.type
_entity_poly.pdbx_seq_one_letter_code
_entity_poly.pdbx_strand_id
1 'polypeptide(L)'
;MGDFAKLFSIGNTVGMCTQATTALGQHIWDLTPEDIMMFLKEAYFTILSYNIGLSFVKISILFLYFRLFTSASSALRRVSHVIVTIVVLASLWSIFSSALFCLPVAAFWDKSIGGKCFPQKPMWYAAAALNILTDFMILILPLPSIKNLQLPRRQKLALSFIFAIGFLFRLYCFNPQAAFVGRRGEFNGSDR
;
A
#
# COMPACT_ATOMS: atom_id res chain seq x y z
N MET A 1 -17.69 5.78 10.44
CA MET A 1 -16.59 5.18 9.65
C MET A 1 -15.27 5.93 9.78
N GLY A 2 -15.25 7.27 9.89
CA GLY A 2 -14.02 8.04 10.08
C GLY A 2 -13.24 7.73 11.37
N ASP A 3 -13.91 7.32 12.45
CA ASP A 3 -13.22 7.06 13.72
C ASP A 3 -12.41 5.76 13.74
N PHE A 4 -12.82 4.75 12.96
CA PHE A 4 -12.04 3.53 12.77
C PHE A 4 -10.73 3.81 12.02
N ALA A 5 -10.76 4.70 11.02
CA ALA A 5 -9.55 5.08 10.28
C ALA A 5 -8.52 5.77 11.19
N LYS A 6 -8.96 6.59 12.16
CA LYS A 6 -8.08 7.23 13.14
C LYS A 6 -7.42 6.19 14.06
N LEU A 7 -8.17 5.21 14.55
CA LEU A 7 -7.64 4.13 15.40
C LEU A 7 -6.54 3.34 14.68
N PHE A 8 -6.76 2.94 13.43
CA PHE A 8 -5.73 2.25 12.64
C PHE A 8 -4.52 3.15 12.37
N SER A 9 -4.74 4.42 12.05
CA SER A 9 -3.63 5.36 11.82
C SER A 9 -2.78 5.57 13.07
N ILE A 10 -3.40 5.72 14.24
CA ILE A 10 -2.67 5.86 15.52
C ILE A 10 -1.88 4.60 15.82
N GLY A 11 -2.47 3.41 15.64
CA GLY A 11 -1.78 2.14 15.84
C GLY A 11 -0.56 1.97 14.92
N ASN A 12 -0.66 2.39 13.66
CA ASN A 12 0.47 2.38 12.72
C ASN A 12 1.60 3.31 13.17
N THR A 13 1.26 4.55 13.57
CA THR A 13 2.27 5.52 14.04
C THR A 13 2.99 5.01 15.28
N VAL A 14 2.27 4.45 16.25
CA VAL A 14 2.88 3.89 17.47
C VAL A 14 3.80 2.73 17.13
N GLY A 15 3.38 1.79 16.28
CA GLY A 15 4.23 0.67 15.84
C GLY A 15 5.51 1.14 15.13
N MET A 16 5.41 2.18 14.29
CA MET A 16 6.58 2.77 13.65
C MET A 16 7.52 3.46 14.64
N CYS A 17 6.99 4.17 15.64
CA CYS A 17 7.80 4.79 16.70
C CYS A 17 8.56 3.74 17.51
N THR A 18 7.91 2.63 17.89
CA THR A 18 8.57 1.53 18.62
C THR A 18 9.65 0.86 17.77
N GLN A 19 9.37 0.67 16.48
CA GLN A 19 10.34 0.12 15.54
C GLN A 19 11.56 1.04 15.32
N ALA A 20 11.33 2.35 15.34
CA ALA A 20 12.36 3.39 15.25
C ALA A 20 13.33 3.34 16.43
N THR A 21 12.83 3.06 17.63
CA THR A 21 13.64 3.05 18.85
C THR A 21 14.43 1.76 19.08
N THR A 22 13.99 0.63 18.53
CA THR A 22 14.54 -0.69 18.90
C THR A 22 15.48 -1.29 17.86
N ALA A 23 15.36 -0.93 16.57
CA ALA A 23 16.09 -1.66 15.52
C ALA A 23 16.39 -0.87 14.22
N LEU A 24 15.60 0.16 13.90
CA LEU A 24 15.78 0.93 12.66
C LEU A 24 17.08 1.73 12.69
N GLY A 25 18.05 1.32 11.87
CA GLY A 25 19.33 2.02 11.66
C GLY A 25 20.55 1.34 12.29
N GLN A 26 20.36 0.28 13.09
CA GLN A 26 21.47 -0.55 13.57
C GLN A 26 21.77 -1.70 12.60
N HIS A 27 23.02 -2.14 12.55
CA HIS A 27 23.38 -3.28 11.71
C HIS A 27 22.77 -4.56 12.29
N ILE A 28 22.23 -5.42 11.42
CA ILE A 28 21.62 -6.71 11.79
C ILE A 28 22.54 -7.59 12.66
N TRP A 29 23.86 -7.36 12.60
CA TRP A 29 24.88 -8.07 13.38
C TRP A 29 24.96 -7.61 14.84
N ASP A 30 24.50 -6.40 15.15
CA ASP A 30 24.55 -5.82 16.50
C ASP A 30 23.28 -6.09 17.31
N LEU A 31 22.25 -6.70 16.69
CA LEU A 31 20.96 -6.98 17.33
C LEU A 31 20.94 -8.37 17.96
N THR A 32 20.34 -8.46 19.15
CA THR A 32 20.03 -9.75 19.77
C THR A 32 18.95 -10.49 18.96
N PRO A 33 18.95 -11.83 18.96
CA PRO A 33 17.91 -12.61 18.30
C PRO A 33 16.51 -12.34 18.85
N GLU A 34 16.39 -11.95 20.13
CA GLU A 34 15.12 -11.53 20.72
C GLU A 34 14.60 -10.21 20.10
N ASP A 35 15.48 -9.22 19.92
CA ASP A 35 15.14 -7.92 19.32
C ASP A 35 14.69 -8.08 17.86
N ILE A 36 15.33 -8.99 17.11
CA ILE A 36 14.96 -9.30 15.72
C ILE A 36 13.57 -9.93 15.65
N MET A 37 13.26 -10.86 16.55
CA MET A 37 11.92 -11.48 16.62
C MET A 37 10.83 -10.46 16.98
N MET A 38 11.10 -9.56 17.93
CA MET A 38 10.17 -8.50 18.30
C MET A 38 9.95 -7.54 17.14
N PHE A 39 11.03 -7.09 16.49
CA PHE A 39 10.97 -6.25 15.29
C PHE A 39 10.12 -6.87 14.18
N LEU A 40 10.32 -8.16 13.87
CA LEU A 40 9.57 -8.86 12.82
C LEU A 40 8.07 -8.92 13.15
N LYS A 41 7.70 -9.19 14.40
CA LYS A 41 6.29 -9.19 14.83
C LYS A 41 5.65 -7.81 14.71
N GLU A 42 6.33 -6.77 15.18
CA GLU A 42 5.85 -5.39 15.07
C GLU A 42 5.73 -4.94 13.61
N ALA A 43 6.70 -5.31 12.76
CA ALA A 43 6.66 -5.02 11.33
C ALA A 43 5.48 -5.71 10.65
N TYR A 44 5.20 -6.97 11.00
CA TYR A 44 4.04 -7.70 10.48
C TYR A 44 2.72 -7.01 10.86
N PHE A 45 2.56 -6.63 12.13
CA PHE A 45 1.35 -5.94 12.60
C PHE A 45 1.17 -4.57 11.93
N THR A 46 2.26 -3.83 11.76
CA THR A 46 2.25 -2.53 11.05
C THR A 46 1.84 -2.69 9.60
N ILE A 47 2.40 -3.66 8.87
CA ILE A 47 2.02 -3.91 7.47
C ILE A 47 0.54 -4.31 7.35
N LEU A 48 0.06 -5.19 8.23
CA LEU A 48 -1.32 -5.64 8.21
C LEU A 48 -2.29 -4.49 8.50
N SER A 49 -2.03 -3.72 9.55
CA SER A 49 -2.86 -2.58 9.94
C SER A 49 -2.87 -1.47 8.87
N TYR A 50 -1.73 -1.22 8.21
CA TYR A 50 -1.64 -0.32 7.06
C TYR A 50 -2.56 -0.78 5.90
N ASN A 51 -2.47 -2.05 5.50
CA ASN A 51 -3.28 -2.60 4.40
C ASN A 51 -4.79 -2.57 4.71
N ILE A 52 -5.16 -2.85 5.96
CA ILE A 52 -6.56 -2.75 6.42
C ILE A 52 -7.04 -1.31 6.36
N GLY A 53 -6.24 -0.36 6.86
CA GLY A 53 -6.55 1.06 6.81
C GLY A 53 -6.75 1.56 5.38
N LEU A 54 -5.85 1.19 4.47
CA LEU A 54 -5.93 1.54 3.06
C LEU A 54 -7.20 0.98 2.40
N SER A 55 -7.55 -0.27 2.69
CA SER A 55 -8.77 -0.91 2.19
C SER A 55 -10.04 -0.21 2.69
N PHE A 56 -10.06 0.20 3.96
CA PHE A 56 -11.16 0.96 4.55
C PHE A 56 -11.37 2.31 3.85
N VAL A 57 -10.29 3.03 3.55
CA VAL A 57 -10.36 4.30 2.81
C VAL A 57 -10.98 4.07 1.43
N LYS A 58 -10.54 3.04 0.70
CA LYS A 58 -11.09 2.67 -0.62
C LYS A 58 -12.58 2.37 -0.56
N ILE A 59 -13.00 1.56 0.41
CA ILE A 59 -14.42 1.20 0.62
C ILE A 59 -15.24 2.45 0.98
N SER A 60 -14.72 3.35 1.82
CA SER A 60 -15.40 4.60 2.18
C SER A 60 -15.63 5.51 0.96
N ILE A 61 -14.64 5.64 0.08
CA ILE A 61 -14.76 6.43 -1.16
C ILE A 61 -15.78 5.76 -2.10
N LEU A 62 -15.70 4.43 -2.25
CA LEU A 62 -16.67 3.64 -3.03
C LEU A 62 -18.11 3.85 -2.54
N PHE A 63 -18.32 3.83 -1.23
CA PHE A 63 -19.64 4.02 -0.63
C PHE A 63 -20.18 5.43 -0.89
N LEU A 64 -19.32 6.45 -0.78
CA LEU A 64 -19.67 7.83 -1.14
C LEU A 64 -20.09 7.93 -2.62
N TYR A 65 -19.34 7.27 -3.51
CA TYR A 65 -19.66 7.22 -4.94
C TYR A 65 -20.96 6.46 -5.23
N PHE A 66 -21.23 5.36 -4.52
CA PHE A 66 -22.48 4.62 -4.66
C PHE A 66 -23.69 5.48 -4.30
N ARG A 67 -23.58 6.26 -3.22
CA ARG A 67 -24.62 7.22 -2.82
C ARG A 67 -24.82 8.32 -3.87
N LEU A 68 -23.76 8.84 -4.47
CA LEU A 68 -23.83 9.85 -5.54
C LEU A 68 -24.48 9.31 -6.83
N PHE A 69 -24.18 8.09 -7.24
CA PHE A 69 -24.68 7.52 -8.50
C PHE A 69 -26.06 6.89 -8.41
N THR A 70 -26.67 6.86 -7.22
CA THR A 70 -28.06 6.41 -7.06
C THR A 70 -29.03 7.25 -7.93
N SER A 71 -28.70 8.51 -8.23
CA SER A 71 -29.49 9.39 -9.11
C SER A 71 -29.11 9.35 -10.60
N ALA A 72 -28.15 8.51 -11.02
CA ALA A 72 -27.63 8.48 -12.40
C ALA A 72 -28.29 7.40 -13.30
N SER A 73 -28.19 7.59 -14.62
CA SER A 73 -28.78 6.72 -15.66
C SER A 73 -28.37 5.23 -15.53
N SER A 74 -29.28 4.32 -15.88
CA SER A 74 -29.20 2.87 -15.63
C SER A 74 -28.00 2.15 -16.28
N ALA A 75 -27.44 2.70 -17.37
CA ALA A 75 -26.25 2.17 -18.02
C ALA A 75 -24.96 2.47 -17.23
N LEU A 76 -24.82 3.71 -16.72
CA LEU A 76 -23.68 4.12 -15.89
C LEU A 76 -23.65 3.36 -14.55
N ARG A 77 -24.83 3.04 -14.00
CA ARG A 77 -24.96 2.26 -12.77
C ARG A 77 -24.41 0.85 -12.87
N ARG A 78 -24.49 0.21 -14.05
CA ARG A 78 -23.91 -1.13 -14.29
C ARG A 78 -22.38 -1.08 -14.35
N VAL A 79 -21.82 -0.12 -15.08
CA VAL A 79 -20.37 0.04 -15.21
C VAL A 79 -19.75 0.38 -13.85
N SER A 80 -20.38 1.26 -13.07
CA SER A 80 -19.88 1.61 -11.74
C SER A 80 -19.92 0.41 -10.78
N HIS A 81 -20.97 -0.41 -10.81
CA HIS A 81 -21.05 -1.63 -10.01
C HIS A 81 -19.92 -2.61 -10.33
N VAL A 82 -19.60 -2.83 -11.61
CA VAL A 82 -18.50 -3.74 -12.00
C VAL A 82 -17.16 -3.25 -11.45
N ILE A 83 -16.86 -1.97 -11.60
CA ILE A 83 -15.60 -1.38 -11.11
C ILE A 83 -15.53 -1.46 -9.58
N VAL A 84 -16.63 -1.16 -8.89
CA VAL A 84 -16.75 -1.28 -7.43
C VAL A 84 -16.42 -2.71 -6.98
N THR A 85 -17.02 -3.72 -7.63
CA THR A 85 -16.78 -5.13 -7.30
C THR A 85 -15.31 -5.51 -7.50
N ILE A 86 -14.68 -5.08 -8.61
CA ILE A 86 -13.25 -5.34 -8.86
C ILE A 86 -12.38 -4.73 -7.76
N VAL A 87 -12.65 -3.49 -7.36
CA VAL A 87 -11.88 -2.79 -6.31
C VAL A 87 -12.03 -3.48 -4.96
N VAL A 88 -13.23 -3.92 -4.59
CA VAL A 88 -13.47 -4.64 -3.33
C VAL A 88 -12.73 -5.98 -3.33
N LEU A 89 -12.82 -6.75 -4.42
CA LEU A 89 -12.13 -8.04 -4.54
C LEU A 89 -10.60 -7.86 -4.44
N ALA A 90 -10.02 -6.87 -5.12
CA ALA A 90 -8.60 -6.57 -5.06
C ALA A 90 -8.13 -6.09 -3.67
N SER A 91 -8.99 -5.35 -2.95
CA SER A 91 -8.71 -4.91 -1.58
C SER A 91 -8.72 -6.10 -0.61
N LEU A 92 -9.72 -6.99 -0.72
CA LEU A 92 -9.77 -8.23 0.05
C LEU A 92 -8.56 -9.11 -0.23
N TRP A 93 -8.21 -9.30 -1.50
CA TRP A 93 -7.01 -10.04 -1.90
C TRP A 93 -5.74 -9.48 -1.26
N SER A 94 -5.59 -8.16 -1.18
CA SER A 94 -4.42 -7.52 -0.56
C SER A 94 -4.34 -7.76 0.95
N ILE A 95 -5.48 -7.76 1.65
CA ILE A 95 -5.55 -8.09 3.08
C ILE A 95 -5.19 -9.56 3.30
N PHE A 96 -5.81 -10.47 2.54
CA PHE A 96 -5.54 -11.90 2.64
C PHE A 96 -4.08 -12.26 2.30
N SER A 97 -3.54 -11.67 1.24
CA SER A 97 -2.13 -11.89 0.85
C SER A 97 -1.15 -11.38 1.90
N SER A 98 -1.49 -10.28 2.58
CA SER A 98 -0.67 -9.72 3.67
C SER A 98 -0.77 -10.57 4.94
N ALA A 99 -1.94 -11.13 5.23
CA ALA A 99 -2.17 -12.01 6.37
C ALA A 99 -1.61 -13.44 6.18
N LEU A 100 -1.58 -13.94 4.95
CA LEU A 100 -1.19 -15.31 4.61
C LEU A 100 0.15 -15.38 3.84
N PHE A 101 1.02 -14.40 4.03
CA PHE A 101 2.33 -14.35 3.36
C PHE A 101 3.22 -15.59 3.68
N CYS A 102 3.07 -16.16 4.88
CA CYS A 102 3.69 -17.43 5.27
C CYS A 102 2.63 -18.39 5.83
N LEU A 103 2.77 -19.68 5.50
CA LEU A 103 1.93 -20.76 6.03
C LEU A 103 2.83 -21.75 6.79
N PRO A 104 2.71 -21.85 8.14
CA PRO A 104 1.94 -21.01 9.06
C PRO A 104 2.56 -19.62 9.25
N VAL A 105 1.76 -18.62 9.66
CA VAL A 105 2.24 -17.23 9.93
C VAL A 105 3.37 -17.23 10.97
N ALA A 106 3.34 -18.18 11.91
CA ALA A 106 4.38 -18.36 12.92
C ALA A 106 5.77 -18.70 12.36
N ALA A 107 5.84 -19.27 11.16
CA ALA A 107 7.10 -19.54 10.48
C ALA A 107 7.87 -18.26 10.08
N PHE A 108 7.22 -17.10 10.16
CA PHE A 108 7.86 -15.82 9.89
C PHE A 108 8.87 -15.42 10.97
N TRP A 109 8.52 -15.64 12.25
CA TRP A 109 9.40 -15.32 13.39
C TRP A 109 10.11 -16.56 13.95
N ASP A 110 9.54 -17.75 13.77
CA ASP A 110 10.14 -19.00 14.25
C ASP A 110 10.40 -19.97 13.09
N LYS A 111 11.64 -19.96 12.61
CA LYS A 111 12.08 -20.81 11.49
C LYS A 111 12.15 -22.30 11.85
N SER A 112 12.02 -22.66 13.12
CA SER A 112 12.07 -24.07 13.56
C SER A 112 10.81 -24.86 13.17
N ILE A 113 9.69 -24.18 12.93
CA ILE A 113 8.36 -24.79 12.75
C ILE A 113 8.17 -25.37 11.33
N GLY A 114 9.12 -25.19 10.40
CA GLY A 114 9.05 -25.80 9.07
C GLY A 114 7.87 -25.31 8.22
N GLY A 115 7.79 -24.00 7.96
CA GLY A 115 6.75 -23.40 7.11
C GLY A 115 7.19 -23.12 5.68
N LYS A 116 6.22 -23.00 4.76
CA LYS A 116 6.45 -22.49 3.40
C LYS A 116 6.06 -21.01 3.35
N CYS A 117 7.05 -20.16 3.09
CA CYS A 117 6.84 -18.74 2.84
C CYS A 117 6.94 -18.44 1.34
N PHE A 118 6.08 -17.55 0.85
CA PHE A 118 6.18 -17.08 -0.53
C PHE A 118 7.39 -16.14 -0.70
N PRO A 119 7.98 -16.06 -1.90
CA PRO A 119 9.04 -15.10 -2.17
C PRO A 119 8.52 -13.66 -1.97
N GLN A 120 9.11 -12.93 -1.01
CA GLN A 120 8.66 -11.58 -0.62
C GLN A 120 8.61 -10.61 -1.81
N LYS A 121 9.68 -10.55 -2.61
CA LYS A 121 9.82 -9.59 -3.71
C LYS A 121 8.63 -9.61 -4.69
N PRO A 122 8.36 -10.73 -5.40
CA PRO A 122 7.26 -10.78 -6.38
C PRO A 122 5.89 -10.54 -5.75
N MET A 123 5.65 -11.03 -4.53
CA MET A 123 4.40 -10.80 -3.82
C MET A 123 4.18 -9.30 -3.54
N TRP A 124 5.22 -8.61 -3.09
CA TRP A 124 5.16 -7.18 -2.79
C TRP A 124 4.99 -6.33 -4.06
N TYR A 125 5.62 -6.73 -5.17
CA TYR A 125 5.41 -6.09 -6.48
C TYR A 125 3.95 -6.25 -6.95
N ALA A 126 3.41 -7.47 -6.89
CA ALA A 126 2.03 -7.74 -7.30
C ALA A 126 1.02 -6.97 -6.44
N ALA A 127 1.18 -7.00 -5.12
CA ALA A 127 0.32 -6.28 -4.19
C ALA A 127 0.38 -4.75 -4.41
N ALA A 128 1.56 -4.21 -4.70
CA ALA A 128 1.71 -2.80 -5.01
C ALA A 128 1.07 -2.40 -6.33
N ALA A 129 1.28 -3.19 -7.39
CA ALA A 129 0.69 -2.95 -8.69
C ALA A 129 -0.85 -2.98 -8.61
N LEU A 130 -1.42 -3.97 -7.90
CA LEU A 130 -2.86 -4.06 -7.68
C LEU A 130 -3.39 -2.87 -6.89
N ASN A 131 -2.70 -2.44 -5.84
CA ASN A 131 -3.13 -1.27 -5.06
C ASN A 131 -3.18 -0.01 -5.92
N ILE A 132 -2.14 0.26 -6.72
CA ILE A 132 -2.11 1.38 -7.64
C ILE A 132 -3.23 1.28 -8.69
N LEU A 133 -3.42 0.10 -9.28
CA LEU A 133 -4.46 -0.13 -10.29
C LEU A 133 -5.86 0.12 -9.72
N THR A 134 -6.13 -0.32 -8.48
CA THR A 134 -7.41 -0.02 -7.82
C THR A 134 -7.60 1.47 -7.56
N ASP A 135 -6.54 2.21 -7.20
CA ASP A 135 -6.64 3.66 -7.00
C ASP A 135 -6.97 4.38 -8.31
N PHE A 136 -6.35 3.97 -9.42
CA PHE A 136 -6.73 4.46 -10.76
C PHE A 136 -8.19 4.17 -11.09
N MET A 137 -8.67 2.96 -10.82
CA MET A 137 -10.06 2.58 -11.10
C MET A 137 -11.06 3.43 -10.29
N ILE A 138 -10.78 3.67 -9.01
CA ILE A 138 -11.60 4.53 -8.15
C ILE A 138 -11.67 5.95 -8.71
N LEU A 139 -10.57 6.47 -9.23
CA LEU A 139 -10.50 7.85 -9.73
C LEU A 139 -11.04 8.03 -11.14
N ILE A 140 -10.95 6.98 -11.95
CA ILE A 140 -11.60 6.95 -13.26
C ILE A 140 -13.10 6.80 -13.08
N LEU A 141 -13.59 6.14 -12.03
CA LEU A 141 -15.02 5.93 -11.76
C LEU A 141 -15.90 7.20 -11.91
N PRO A 142 -15.56 8.38 -11.36
CA PRO A 142 -16.36 9.59 -11.54
C PRO A 142 -16.26 10.22 -12.95
N LEU A 143 -15.18 9.98 -13.71
CA LEU A 143 -14.94 10.68 -14.99
C LEU A 143 -15.99 10.38 -16.08
N PRO A 144 -16.47 9.14 -16.30
CA PRO A 144 -17.53 8.84 -17.26
C PRO A 144 -18.88 9.46 -16.87
N SER A 145 -19.26 9.40 -15.59
CA SER A 145 -20.51 10.00 -15.12
C SER A 145 -20.52 11.52 -15.30
N ILE A 146 -19.35 12.13 -15.13
CA ILE A 146 -19.12 13.56 -15.27
C ILE A 146 -19.04 14.01 -16.75
N LYS A 147 -18.79 13.13 -17.72
CA LYS A 147 -18.85 13.54 -19.14
C LYS A 147 -20.24 13.99 -19.58
N ASN A 148 -21.29 13.55 -18.86
CA ASN A 148 -22.65 14.06 -19.06
C ASN A 148 -22.92 15.38 -18.32
N LEU A 149 -22.00 15.84 -17.46
CA LEU A 149 -22.13 17.05 -16.64
C LEU A 149 -20.78 17.79 -16.59
N GLN A 150 -20.54 18.65 -17.58
CA GLN A 150 -19.30 19.41 -17.83
C GLN A 150 -18.46 19.79 -16.57
N LEU A 151 -17.47 18.98 -16.18
CA LEU A 151 -16.45 19.43 -15.22
C LEU A 151 -15.16 19.93 -15.91
N PRO A 152 -14.47 20.90 -15.27
CA PRO A 152 -13.29 21.55 -15.83
C PRO A 152 -12.07 20.63 -15.89
N ARG A 153 -11.38 20.67 -17.04
CA ARG A 153 -10.19 19.85 -17.38
C ARG A 153 -9.03 19.95 -16.37
N ARG A 154 -8.99 20.99 -15.54
CA ARG A 154 -7.95 21.23 -14.53
C ARG A 154 -7.89 20.16 -13.44
N GLN A 155 -9.02 19.66 -12.95
CA GLN A 155 -9.03 18.59 -11.94
C GLN A 155 -8.51 17.26 -12.51
N LYS A 156 -8.83 16.97 -13.77
CA LYS A 156 -8.33 15.77 -14.47
C LYS A 156 -6.81 15.77 -14.58
N LEU A 157 -6.21 16.93 -14.86
CA LEU A 157 -4.77 17.07 -14.99
C LEU A 157 -4.04 16.95 -13.63
N ALA A 158 -4.59 17.56 -12.57
CA ALA A 158 -4.03 17.48 -11.22
C ALA A 158 -3.98 16.02 -10.71
N LEU A 159 -5.04 15.24 -10.93
CA LEU A 159 -5.03 13.82 -10.60
C LEU A 159 -3.94 13.06 -11.37
N SER A 160 -3.84 13.28 -12.69
CA SER A 160 -2.81 12.60 -13.50
C SER A 160 -1.39 12.89 -13.00
N PHE A 161 -1.14 14.11 -12.52
CA PHE A 161 0.16 14.52 -11.97
C PHE A 161 0.49 13.82 -10.65
N ILE A 162 -0.45 13.77 -9.71
CA ILE A 162 -0.24 13.10 -8.40
C ILE A 162 0.07 11.61 -8.61
N PHE A 163 -0.60 10.97 -9.57
CA PHE A 163 -0.33 9.57 -9.93
C PHE A 163 1.03 9.36 -10.59
N ALA A 164 1.40 10.23 -11.53
CA ALA A 164 2.70 10.16 -12.18
C ALA A 164 3.82 10.26 -11.14
N ILE A 165 3.71 11.20 -10.20
CA ILE A 165 4.69 11.37 -9.11
C ILE A 165 4.71 10.15 -8.21
N GLY A 166 3.56 9.63 -7.78
CA GLY A 166 3.49 8.43 -6.92
C GLY A 166 4.10 7.20 -7.59
N PHE A 167 3.84 7.00 -8.89
CA PHE A 167 4.40 5.89 -9.66
C PHE A 167 5.91 6.03 -9.86
N LEU A 168 6.38 7.23 -10.21
CA LEU A 168 7.81 7.51 -10.33
C LEU A 168 8.51 7.30 -8.99
N PHE A 169 7.97 7.81 -7.88
CA PHE A 169 8.56 7.60 -6.55
C PHE A 169 8.68 6.11 -6.19
N ARG A 170 7.62 5.33 -6.42
CA ARG A 170 7.63 3.87 -6.22
C ARG A 170 8.63 3.16 -7.13
N LEU A 171 8.78 3.58 -8.39
CA LEU A 171 9.76 2.98 -9.31
C LEU A 171 11.20 3.33 -8.93
N TYR A 172 11.47 4.61 -8.66
CA TYR A 172 12.82 5.10 -8.37
C TYR A 172 13.32 4.66 -6.99
N CYS A 173 12.47 4.68 -5.96
CA CYS A 173 12.88 4.32 -4.59
C CYS A 173 12.92 2.79 -4.36
N PHE A 174 12.12 2.00 -5.08
CA PHE A 174 12.07 0.54 -4.95
C PHE A 174 13.19 -0.19 -5.73
N ASN A 175 14.00 0.52 -6.52
CA ASN A 175 15.22 -0.04 -7.11
C ASN A 175 16.43 0.38 -6.27
N PRO A 176 16.77 -0.35 -5.19
CA PRO A 176 17.88 0.00 -4.31
C PRO A 176 19.24 0.01 -5.03
N GLN A 177 19.35 -0.60 -6.23
CA GLN A 177 20.57 -0.52 -7.02
C GLN A 177 20.78 0.86 -7.66
N ALA A 178 19.73 1.66 -7.88
CA ALA A 178 19.86 3.00 -8.48
C ALA A 178 20.36 4.04 -7.46
N ALA A 179 19.96 3.94 -6.20
CA ALA A 179 20.39 4.86 -5.15
C ALA A 179 21.85 4.63 -4.70
N PHE A 180 22.34 3.39 -4.77
CA PHE A 180 23.72 3.08 -4.39
C PHE A 180 24.77 3.50 -5.43
N VAL A 181 24.39 3.65 -6.72
CA VAL A 181 25.31 4.13 -7.76
C VAL A 181 25.60 5.63 -7.61
N GLY A 182 24.67 6.42 -7.05
CA GLY A 182 24.88 7.85 -6.80
C GLY A 182 25.89 8.17 -5.70
N ARG A 183 25.95 7.40 -4.61
CA ARG A 183 26.89 7.65 -3.50
C ARG A 183 28.32 7.14 -3.72
N ARG A 184 28.56 6.26 -4.70
CA ARG A 184 29.93 5.80 -4.99
C ARG A 184 30.74 6.87 -5.76
N GLY A 185 30.09 7.92 -6.27
CA GLY A 185 30.75 9.04 -6.97
C GLY A 185 31.34 10.12 -6.06
N GLU A 186 30.79 10.34 -4.85
CA GLU A 186 31.28 11.38 -3.93
C GLU A 186 32.45 10.92 -3.05
N PHE A 187 32.62 9.62 -2.82
CA PHE A 187 33.69 9.09 -1.97
C PHE A 187 35.06 8.95 -2.67
N ASN A 188 35.14 9.17 -3.99
CA ASN A 188 36.39 9.01 -4.76
C ASN A 188 37.04 10.35 -5.15
N GLY A 189 36.53 11.47 -4.62
CA GLY A 189 37.00 12.83 -4.92
C GLY A 189 37.60 13.60 -3.74
N SER A 190 37.74 12.98 -2.56
CA SER A 190 38.30 13.63 -1.37
C SER A 190 39.51 12.88 -0.80
N ASP A 191 40.26 12.20 -1.67
CA ASP A 191 41.59 11.64 -1.39
C ASP A 191 42.52 11.84 -2.61
N ARG A 192 42.59 13.07 -3.12
CA ARG A 192 43.70 13.52 -3.96
C ARG A 192 43.83 15.04 -3.97
#